data_AF-A0A662FV50-F1
#
_entry.id   AF-A0A662FV50-F1
#
_cell.length_a   1.000
_cell.length_b   1.000
_cell.length_c   1.000
_cell.angle_alpha   90.00
_cell.angle_beta   90.00
_cell.angle_gamma   90.00
#
_symmetry.space_group_name_H-M   'P 1'
#
loop_
_entity.id
_entity.type
_entity.pdbx_description
1 polymer ?
#
loop_
_entity_poly.entity_id
_entity_poly.type
_entity_poly.pdbx_seq_one_letter_code
_entity_poly.pdbx_strand_id
1 'polypeptide(L)'
;MSEKTIKIESECKEKSKVLTDIIGKLGRKFVFVADGGDITVPCELIDSCFGDMTVAVFVFSRVSGIENVVIGVDPGRSNIGVVVLLDQYIVYKGVFRKEGCLLKGAILLKKYFSNIIIFVGDTPLARSLINELKTHNFKVVKVPENLPKFHIDYSSSRQHKSNTKHVYDALRIALYGLYLYEQGQLQSFD
;
A
#
# COMPACT_ATOMS: atom_id res chain seq x y z
N MET A 1 -5.82 29.10 -8.11
CA MET A 1 -5.31 27.85 -7.50
C MET A 1 -5.67 27.87 -6.03
N SER A 2 -6.47 26.91 -5.57
CA SER A 2 -6.85 26.81 -4.15
C SER A 2 -5.95 25.79 -3.46
N GLU A 3 -5.26 26.19 -2.40
CA GLU A 3 -4.54 25.25 -1.54
C GLU A 3 -5.53 24.31 -0.84
N LYS A 4 -5.28 22.99 -0.88
CA LYS A 4 -6.02 22.00 -0.08
C LYS A 4 -5.39 21.89 1.29
N THR A 5 -6.16 22.16 2.34
CA THR A 5 -5.72 21.86 3.70
C THR A 5 -6.05 20.41 4.03
N ILE A 6 -5.04 19.64 4.44
CA ILE A 6 -5.27 18.31 5.03
C ILE A 6 -5.63 18.52 6.49
N LYS A 7 -6.84 18.11 6.85
CA LYS A 7 -7.39 18.21 8.21
C LYS A 7 -7.63 16.81 8.75
N ILE A 8 -7.70 16.72 10.07
CA ILE A 8 -8.12 15.52 10.78
C ILE A 8 -9.57 15.71 11.22
N GLU A 9 -10.34 14.62 11.33
CA GLU A 9 -11.64 14.66 12.00
C GLU A 9 -11.49 15.26 13.42
N SER A 10 -12.43 16.13 13.78
CA SER A 10 -12.36 16.94 15.01
C SER A 10 -12.29 16.13 16.30
N GLU A 11 -12.73 14.87 16.24
CA GLU A 11 -12.86 13.95 17.37
C GLU A 11 -11.53 13.31 17.79
N CYS A 12 -10.47 13.40 16.98
CA CYS A 12 -9.16 12.81 17.30
C CYS A 12 -7.98 13.77 17.17
N LYS A 13 -8.14 15.01 17.65
CA LYS A 13 -7.08 16.04 17.62
C LYS A 13 -5.76 15.57 18.25
N GLU A 14 -5.80 14.63 19.20
CA GLU A 14 -4.62 14.00 19.80
C GLU A 14 -3.75 13.24 18.78
N LYS A 15 -4.33 12.75 17.67
CA LYS A 15 -3.62 12.09 16.58
C LYS A 15 -2.99 13.06 15.56
N SER A 16 -3.20 14.36 15.72
CA SER A 16 -2.70 15.41 14.81
C SER A 16 -1.18 15.36 14.61
N LYS A 17 -0.42 15.03 15.67
CA LYS A 17 1.04 14.88 15.59
C LYS A 17 1.43 13.71 14.66
N VAL A 18 0.78 12.56 14.84
CA VAL A 18 1.02 11.36 14.01
C VAL A 18 0.66 11.66 12.54
N LEU A 19 -0.47 12.33 12.31
CA LEU A 19 -0.86 12.75 10.97
C LEU A 19 0.17 13.73 10.36
N THR A 20 0.61 14.74 11.11
CA THR A 20 1.64 15.68 10.66
C THR A 20 2.94 14.97 10.29
N ASP A 21 3.37 14.00 11.09
CA ASP A 21 4.56 13.20 10.80
C ASP A 21 4.39 12.38 9.50
N ILE A 22 3.21 11.77 9.30
CA ILE A 22 2.89 11.03 8.08
C ILE A 22 2.90 11.97 6.86
N ILE A 23 2.15 13.08 6.93
CA ILE A 23 2.08 14.06 5.83
C ILE A 23 3.45 14.68 5.56
N GLY A 24 4.26 14.96 6.59
CA GLY A 24 5.62 15.48 6.41
C GLY A 24 6.53 14.51 5.65
N LYS A 25 6.38 13.19 5.85
CA LYS A 25 7.09 12.17 5.06
C LYS A 25 6.59 12.10 3.61
N LEU A 26 5.29 12.36 3.39
CA LEU A 26 4.65 12.33 2.07
C LEU A 26 4.92 13.60 1.25
N GLY A 27 4.80 14.78 1.85
CA GLY A 27 5.01 16.08 1.19
C GLY A 27 6.44 16.32 0.72
N ARG A 28 7.45 15.66 1.34
CA ARG A 28 8.83 15.62 0.80
C ARG A 28 8.97 14.82 -0.51
N LYS A 29 7.95 14.02 -0.87
CA LYS A 29 7.96 13.10 -2.02
C LYS A 29 6.94 13.46 -3.11
N PHE A 30 5.94 14.29 -2.80
CA PHE A 30 4.86 14.66 -3.72
C PHE A 30 4.60 16.15 -3.65
N VAL A 31 4.68 16.85 -4.79
CA VAL A 31 4.12 18.20 -4.95
C VAL A 31 2.62 18.00 -5.20
N PHE A 32 1.81 18.13 -4.16
CA PHE A 32 0.35 18.04 -4.29
C PHE A 32 -0.15 19.31 -4.99
N VAL A 33 -0.39 19.23 -6.30
CA VAL A 33 -1.11 20.27 -7.06
C VAL A 33 -2.51 19.73 -7.30
N ALA A 34 -3.51 20.31 -6.64
CA ALA A 34 -4.90 19.95 -6.85
C ALA A 34 -5.81 21.16 -6.74
N ASP A 35 -6.84 21.21 -7.59
CA ASP A 35 -7.97 22.14 -7.47
C ASP A 35 -9.06 21.54 -6.55
N GLY A 36 -9.77 22.39 -5.78
CA GLY A 36 -10.90 22.01 -4.92
C GLY A 36 -10.61 22.01 -3.40
N GLY A 37 -11.64 21.80 -2.56
CA GLY A 37 -11.63 22.03 -1.10
C GLY A 37 -10.85 21.05 -0.20
N ASP A 38 -10.96 21.25 1.12
CA ASP A 38 -10.20 20.54 2.18
C ASP A 38 -10.37 19.02 2.18
N ILE A 39 -9.30 18.29 2.56
CA ILE A 39 -9.33 16.83 2.73
C ILE A 39 -9.35 16.51 4.23
N THR A 40 -10.42 15.89 4.70
CA THR A 40 -10.53 15.41 6.08
C THR A 40 -10.16 13.93 6.16
N VAL A 41 -9.10 13.60 6.90
CA VAL A 41 -8.62 12.23 7.10
C VAL A 41 -9.36 11.58 8.28
N PRO A 42 -10.03 10.43 8.06
CA PRO A 42 -10.72 9.71 9.12
C PRO A 42 -9.79 9.22 10.24
N CYS A 43 -10.23 9.34 11.48
CA CYS A 43 -9.43 9.03 12.67
C CYS A 43 -8.89 7.59 12.70
N GLU A 44 -9.68 6.66 12.19
CA GLU A 44 -9.34 5.24 12.14
C GLU A 44 -8.21 4.91 11.16
N LEU A 45 -7.96 5.77 10.16
CA LEU A 45 -6.84 5.61 9.24
C LEU A 45 -5.50 6.02 9.86
N ILE A 46 -5.52 6.71 11.01
CA ILE A 46 -4.32 7.24 11.65
C ILE A 46 -3.94 6.30 12.79
N ASP A 47 -2.99 5.40 12.50
CA ASP A 47 -2.50 4.38 13.43
C ASP A 47 -0.99 4.17 13.27
N SER A 48 -0.29 3.87 14.37
CA SER A 48 1.16 3.62 14.34
C SER A 48 1.58 2.34 13.60
N CYS A 49 0.65 1.39 13.41
CA CYS A 49 0.85 0.08 12.79
C CYS A 49 0.80 0.16 11.26
N PHE A 50 -0.16 0.94 10.71
CA PHE A 50 -0.46 0.99 9.28
C PHE A 50 -0.78 2.39 8.73
N GLY A 51 -0.77 3.42 9.57
CA GLY A 51 -1.19 4.79 9.22
C GLY A 51 -0.39 5.41 8.08
N ASP A 52 0.93 5.16 8.04
CA ASP A 52 1.79 5.60 6.93
C ASP A 52 1.24 5.10 5.57
N MET A 53 0.66 3.90 5.50
CA MET A 53 0.05 3.35 4.28
C MET A 53 -1.36 3.90 4.05
N THR A 54 -2.25 3.78 5.04
CA THR A 54 -3.67 4.08 4.87
C THR A 54 -3.93 5.57 4.62
N VAL A 55 -3.23 6.46 5.33
CA VAL A 55 -3.33 7.90 5.13
C VAL A 55 -2.77 8.28 3.75
N ALA A 56 -1.63 7.72 3.35
CA ALA A 56 -1.03 8.03 2.04
C ALA A 56 -1.97 7.67 0.89
N VAL A 57 -2.55 6.47 0.93
CA VAL A 57 -3.51 5.99 -0.08
C VAL A 57 -4.77 6.86 -0.09
N PHE A 58 -5.35 7.14 1.09
CA PHE A 58 -6.55 7.97 1.19
C PHE A 58 -6.33 9.39 0.66
N VAL A 59 -5.29 10.07 1.14
CA VAL A 59 -5.00 11.44 0.73
C VAL A 59 -4.70 11.51 -0.77
N PHE A 60 -3.84 10.62 -1.28
CA PHE A 60 -3.51 10.62 -2.70
C PHE A 60 -4.74 10.38 -3.58
N SER A 61 -5.61 9.43 -3.20
CA SER A 61 -6.87 9.19 -3.90
C SER A 61 -7.76 10.43 -3.92
N ARG A 62 -7.93 11.15 -2.79
CA ARG A 62 -8.76 12.38 -2.74
C ARG A 62 -8.16 13.55 -3.53
N VAL A 63 -6.85 13.57 -3.70
CA VAL A 63 -6.16 14.55 -4.56
C VAL A 63 -6.34 14.20 -6.04
N SER A 64 -6.18 12.93 -6.40
CA SER A 64 -6.11 12.47 -7.81
C SER A 64 -7.44 12.01 -8.40
N GLY A 65 -8.46 11.72 -7.58
CA GLY A 65 -9.71 11.11 -8.01
C GLY A 65 -9.62 9.62 -8.35
N ILE A 66 -8.48 8.97 -8.09
CA ILE A 66 -8.26 7.55 -8.41
C ILE A 66 -8.78 6.67 -7.27
N GLU A 67 -9.62 5.68 -7.59
CA GLU A 67 -10.23 4.78 -6.59
C GLU A 67 -9.74 3.33 -6.67
N ASN A 68 -9.05 2.95 -7.75
CA ASN A 68 -8.54 1.59 -7.93
C ASN A 68 -7.24 1.40 -7.17
N VAL A 69 -7.26 0.55 -6.14
CA VAL A 69 -6.09 0.27 -5.30
C VAL A 69 -5.51 -1.09 -5.64
N VAL A 70 -4.22 -1.10 -5.97
CA VAL A 70 -3.45 -2.34 -6.18
C VAL A 70 -2.43 -2.47 -5.07
N ILE A 71 -2.42 -3.60 -4.37
CA ILE A 71 -1.45 -3.88 -3.31
C ILE A 71 -0.58 -5.05 -3.74
N GLY A 72 0.72 -4.83 -3.88
CA GLY A 72 1.70 -5.90 -4.03
C GLY A 72 2.29 -6.29 -2.68
N VAL A 73 2.39 -7.59 -2.44
CA VAL A 73 2.84 -8.14 -1.17
C VAL A 73 3.90 -9.22 -1.39
N ASP A 74 5.07 -9.01 -0.79
CA ASP A 74 6.14 -10.01 -0.67
C ASP A 74 6.15 -10.58 0.76
N PRO A 75 5.59 -11.79 0.99
CA PRO A 75 5.50 -12.37 2.31
C PRO A 75 6.83 -13.01 2.73
N GLY A 76 7.45 -12.46 3.78
CA GLY A 76 8.62 -13.04 4.48
C GLY A 76 8.32 -13.43 5.92
N ARG A 77 9.21 -14.23 6.54
CA ARG A 77 9.00 -14.79 7.90
C ARG A 77 8.81 -13.73 8.99
N SER A 78 9.47 -12.58 8.86
CA SER A 78 9.45 -11.50 9.86
C SER A 78 9.24 -10.13 9.25
N ASN A 79 9.24 -10.06 7.92
CA ASN A 79 9.14 -8.83 7.15
C ASN A 79 8.20 -9.10 5.99
N ILE A 80 7.13 -8.33 5.89
CA ILE A 80 6.20 -8.35 4.76
C ILE A 80 6.47 -7.09 3.96
N GLY A 81 7.05 -7.25 2.77
CA GLY A 81 7.21 -6.15 1.82
C GLY A 81 5.88 -5.76 1.24
N VAL A 82 5.57 -4.46 1.21
CA VAL A 82 4.31 -3.95 0.68
C VAL A 82 4.56 -2.74 -0.20
N VAL A 83 3.89 -2.74 -1.34
CA VAL A 83 3.75 -1.60 -2.23
C VAL A 83 2.28 -1.40 -2.53
N VAL A 84 1.83 -0.14 -2.49
CA VAL A 84 0.48 0.22 -2.93
C VAL A 84 0.59 1.14 -4.13
N LEU A 85 -0.15 0.78 -5.18
CA LEU A 85 -0.33 1.56 -6.39
C LEU A 85 -1.76 2.10 -6.43
N LEU A 86 -1.89 3.35 -6.85
CA LEU A 86 -3.14 3.95 -7.32
C LEU A 86 -2.92 4.26 -8.80
N ASP A 87 -3.58 3.49 -9.68
CA ASP A 87 -3.25 3.44 -11.11
C ASP A 87 -1.75 3.13 -11.34
N GLN A 88 -0.98 4.02 -11.99
CA GLN A 88 0.44 3.83 -12.26
C GLN A 88 1.36 4.40 -11.16
N TYR A 89 0.80 5.04 -10.13
CA TYR A 89 1.57 5.78 -9.13
C TYR A 89 1.86 4.92 -7.89
N ILE A 90 3.13 4.84 -7.50
CA ILE A 90 3.53 4.26 -6.20
C ILE A 90 3.21 5.25 -5.09
N VAL A 91 2.12 4.99 -4.36
CA VAL A 91 1.66 5.89 -3.28
C VAL A 91 2.18 5.48 -1.91
N TYR A 92 2.48 4.19 -1.75
CA TYR A 92 3.14 3.68 -0.55
C TYR A 92 4.12 2.57 -0.90
N LYS A 93 5.24 2.54 -0.15
CA LYS A 93 6.17 1.42 -0.14
C LYS A 93 6.78 1.28 1.25
N GLY A 94 6.82 0.06 1.77
CA GLY A 94 7.32 -0.19 3.12
C GLY A 94 7.40 -1.65 3.49
N VAL A 95 7.78 -1.90 4.74
CA VAL A 95 7.88 -3.25 5.31
C VAL A 95 7.09 -3.29 6.60
N PHE A 96 6.15 -4.23 6.71
CA PHE A 96 5.46 -4.53 7.95
C PHE A 96 6.20 -5.64 8.71
N ARG A 97 6.49 -5.38 9.98
CA ARG A 97 7.16 -6.34 10.88
C ARG A 97 6.23 -6.97 11.90
N LYS A 98 5.14 -6.28 12.22
CA LYS A 98 4.10 -6.76 13.13
C LYS A 98 3.05 -7.49 12.31
N GLU A 99 2.79 -8.73 12.71
CA GLU A 99 1.74 -9.56 12.15
C GLU A 99 0.39 -8.84 12.23
N GLY A 100 -0.42 -8.95 11.18
CA GLY A 100 -1.74 -8.33 11.10
C GLY A 100 -1.79 -6.82 10.80
N CYS A 101 -0.69 -6.05 10.83
CA CYS A 101 -0.75 -4.61 10.47
C CYS A 101 -1.24 -4.41 9.03
N LEU A 102 -0.70 -5.19 8.08
CA LEU A 102 -1.12 -5.14 6.68
C LEU A 102 -2.62 -5.44 6.55
N LEU A 103 -3.08 -6.53 7.17
CA LEU A 103 -4.48 -6.95 7.10
C LEU A 103 -5.42 -5.87 7.67
N LYS A 104 -5.12 -5.35 8.88
CA LYS A 104 -5.90 -4.27 9.49
C LYS A 104 -5.97 -3.02 8.63
N GLY A 105 -4.83 -2.60 8.08
CA GLY A 105 -4.75 -1.46 7.16
C GLY A 105 -5.57 -1.68 5.89
N ALA A 106 -5.46 -2.87 5.27
CA ALA A 106 -6.23 -3.23 4.09
C ALA A 106 -7.75 -3.25 4.39
N ILE A 107 -8.17 -3.83 5.52
CA ILE A 107 -9.59 -3.88 5.94
C ILE A 107 -10.15 -2.47 6.08
N LEU A 108 -9.39 -1.55 6.70
CA LEU A 108 -9.82 -0.16 6.81
C LEU A 108 -9.92 0.52 5.45
N LEU A 109 -9.00 0.26 4.53
CA LEU A 109 -9.10 0.79 3.16
C LEU A 109 -10.36 0.30 2.44
N LYS A 110 -10.84 -0.93 2.66
CA LYS A 110 -12.11 -1.41 2.05
C LYS A 110 -13.34 -0.56 2.41
N LYS A 111 -13.30 0.22 3.51
CA LYS A 111 -14.39 1.15 3.84
C LYS A 111 -14.45 2.36 2.89
N TYR A 112 -13.33 2.71 2.28
CA TYR A 112 -13.16 3.92 1.47
C TYR A 112 -12.94 3.65 -0.01
N PHE A 113 -12.63 2.41 -0.38
CA PHE A 113 -12.30 1.99 -1.74
C PHE A 113 -13.12 0.75 -2.11
N SER A 114 -13.84 0.83 -3.22
CA SER A 114 -14.68 -0.25 -3.74
C SER A 114 -13.88 -1.35 -4.44
N ASN A 115 -12.72 -1.01 -5.01
CA ASN A 115 -11.89 -1.93 -5.77
C ASN A 115 -10.47 -1.99 -5.20
N ILE A 116 -10.20 -3.04 -4.42
CA ILE A 116 -8.86 -3.36 -3.92
C ILE A 116 -8.47 -4.75 -4.44
N ILE A 117 -7.38 -4.81 -5.21
CA ILE A 117 -6.79 -6.07 -5.68
C ILE A 117 -5.45 -6.26 -4.97
N ILE A 118 -5.27 -7.44 -4.36
CA ILE A 118 -4.04 -7.77 -3.63
C ILE A 118 -3.30 -8.88 -4.36
N PHE A 119 -2.12 -8.55 -4.87
CA PHE A 119 -1.18 -9.47 -5.48
C PHE A 119 -0.21 -9.95 -4.41
N VAL A 120 -0.13 -11.27 -4.20
CA VAL A 120 0.73 -11.89 -3.20
C VAL A 120 1.70 -12.84 -3.88
N GLY A 121 3.00 -12.70 -3.59
CA GLY A 121 4.01 -13.64 -4.07
C GLY A 121 3.70 -15.07 -3.61
N ASP A 122 3.77 -16.05 -4.49
CA ASP A 122 3.43 -17.44 -4.22
C ASP A 122 4.56 -18.17 -3.49
N THR A 123 4.72 -17.83 -2.21
CA THR A 123 5.70 -18.42 -1.31
C THR A 123 4.99 -19.36 -0.32
N PRO A 124 5.66 -20.35 0.29
CA PRO A 124 5.06 -21.18 1.34
C PRO A 124 4.50 -20.36 2.52
N LEU A 125 5.05 -19.17 2.77
CA LEU A 125 4.64 -18.26 3.84
C LEU A 125 3.39 -17.45 3.49
N ALA A 126 3.03 -17.38 2.20
CA ALA A 126 1.88 -16.63 1.73
C ALA A 126 0.54 -17.24 2.17
N ARG A 127 0.50 -18.55 2.47
CA ARG A 127 -0.76 -19.29 2.67
C ARG A 127 -1.63 -18.72 3.79
N SER A 128 -1.05 -18.39 4.95
CA SER A 128 -1.82 -17.83 6.07
C SER A 128 -2.40 -16.47 5.72
N LEU A 129 -1.56 -15.58 5.19
CA LEU A 129 -1.97 -14.24 4.77
C LEU A 129 -3.07 -14.27 3.72
N ILE A 130 -2.95 -15.14 2.70
CA ILE A 130 -3.96 -15.27 1.66
C ILE A 130 -5.30 -15.76 2.24
N ASN A 131 -5.27 -16.73 3.16
CA ASN A 131 -6.49 -17.23 3.81
C ASN A 131 -7.17 -16.14 4.66
N GLU A 132 -6.39 -15.35 5.39
CA GLU A 132 -6.91 -14.23 6.17
C GLU A 132 -7.54 -13.17 5.27
N LEU A 133 -6.84 -12.76 4.20
CA LEU A 133 -7.37 -11.80 3.22
C LEU A 133 -8.67 -12.32 2.57
N LYS A 134 -8.73 -13.60 2.21
CA LYS A 134 -9.96 -14.22 1.69
C LYS A 134 -11.12 -14.17 2.69
N THR A 135 -10.84 -14.46 3.96
CA THR A 135 -11.85 -14.39 5.03
C THR A 135 -12.47 -12.99 5.17
N HIS A 136 -11.77 -11.96 4.74
CA HIS A 136 -12.25 -10.57 4.69
C HIS A 136 -12.74 -10.14 3.29
N ASN A 137 -13.05 -11.10 2.40
CA ASN A 137 -13.56 -10.89 1.05
C ASN A 137 -12.66 -9.99 0.19
N PHE A 138 -11.34 -10.12 0.32
CA PHE A 138 -10.43 -9.44 -0.61
C PHE A 138 -10.30 -10.22 -1.91
N LYS A 139 -10.18 -9.49 -3.02
CA LYS A 139 -9.75 -10.07 -4.28
C LYS A 139 -8.24 -10.30 -4.23
N VAL A 140 -7.85 -11.56 -4.05
CA VAL A 140 -6.45 -11.96 -3.92
C VAL A 140 -6.00 -12.73 -5.14
N VAL A 141 -4.85 -12.35 -5.69
CA VAL A 141 -4.22 -13.01 -6.84
C VAL A 141 -2.83 -13.47 -6.41
N LYS A 142 -2.52 -14.75 -6.63
CA LYS A 142 -1.17 -15.27 -6.41
C LYS A 142 -0.31 -14.96 -7.61
N VAL A 143 0.91 -14.50 -7.36
CA VAL A 143 1.89 -14.19 -8.40
C VAL A 143 3.08 -15.14 -8.27
N PRO A 144 3.45 -15.90 -9.31
CA PRO A 144 4.58 -16.82 -9.26
C PRO A 144 5.88 -16.12 -8.88
N GLU A 145 6.78 -16.79 -8.15
CA GLU A 145 8.06 -16.19 -7.73
C GLU A 145 9.05 -15.98 -8.90
N ASN A 146 8.89 -16.73 -9.99
CA ASN A 146 9.78 -16.72 -11.16
C ASN A 146 9.55 -15.50 -12.08
N LEU A 147 9.23 -14.34 -11.51
CA LEU A 147 9.10 -13.09 -12.26
C LEU A 147 10.45 -12.67 -12.85
N PRO A 148 10.47 -11.93 -13.98
CA PRO A 148 11.69 -11.29 -14.45
C PRO A 148 12.29 -10.40 -13.36
N LYS A 149 13.61 -10.47 -13.18
CA LYS A 149 14.33 -9.65 -12.22
C LYS A 149 14.70 -8.34 -12.90
N PHE A 150 14.28 -7.21 -12.33
CA PHE A 150 14.84 -5.92 -12.72
C PHE A 150 16.29 -5.86 -12.24
N HIS A 151 17.23 -5.55 -13.12
CA HIS A 151 18.59 -5.18 -12.70
C HIS A 151 18.54 -3.80 -12.09
N ILE A 152 18.47 -3.75 -10.76
CA ILE A 152 18.60 -2.52 -9.98
C ILE A 152 20.00 -2.58 -9.38
N ASP A 153 20.84 -1.59 -9.69
CA ASP A 153 22.19 -1.52 -9.13
C ASP A 153 22.10 -1.18 -7.63
N TYR A 154 22.58 -2.10 -6.78
CA TYR A 154 22.55 -2.01 -5.31
C TYR A 154 23.87 -1.46 -4.75
N SER A 155 24.60 -0.66 -5.54
CA SER A 155 25.95 -0.19 -5.23
C SER A 155 26.05 0.72 -4.00
N SER A 156 24.94 1.29 -3.51
CA SER A 156 24.92 2.12 -2.30
C SER A 156 24.24 1.43 -1.09
N SER A 157 25.05 1.02 -0.11
CA SER A 157 24.71 0.54 1.26
C SER A 157 24.36 -0.95 1.45
N ARG A 158 25.13 -1.65 2.30
CA ARG A 158 24.94 -3.08 2.64
C ARG A 158 23.87 -3.32 3.72
N GLN A 159 23.56 -2.33 4.56
CA GLN A 159 22.61 -2.47 5.69
C GLN A 159 21.14 -2.20 5.32
N HIS A 160 20.86 -1.51 4.21
CA HIS A 160 19.49 -1.30 3.73
C HIS A 160 18.98 -2.42 2.80
N LYS A 161 19.85 -3.36 2.40
CA LYS A 161 19.53 -4.32 1.33
C LYS A 161 18.35 -5.25 1.60
N SER A 162 18.13 -5.72 2.85
CA SER A 162 17.08 -6.71 3.12
C SER A 162 15.66 -6.11 3.11
N ASN A 163 15.44 -5.00 3.81
CA ASN A 163 14.15 -4.29 3.79
C ASN A 163 13.85 -3.76 2.37
N THR A 164 14.88 -3.27 1.69
CA THR A 164 14.76 -2.78 0.31
C THR A 164 14.43 -3.91 -0.66
N LYS A 165 14.97 -5.12 -0.47
CA LYS A 165 14.63 -6.30 -1.28
C LYS A 165 13.12 -6.62 -1.20
N HIS A 166 12.57 -6.74 0.00
CA HIS A 166 11.15 -7.04 0.20
C HIS A 166 10.24 -6.02 -0.48
N VAL A 167 10.60 -4.74 -0.42
CA VAL A 167 9.85 -3.67 -1.10
C VAL A 167 9.93 -3.80 -2.62
N TYR A 168 11.10 -4.13 -3.18
CA TYR A 168 11.25 -4.32 -4.62
C TYR A 168 10.55 -5.58 -5.12
N ASP A 169 10.60 -6.67 -4.37
CA ASP A 169 9.87 -7.88 -4.71
C ASP A 169 8.36 -7.62 -4.65
N ALA A 170 7.87 -6.87 -3.66
CA ALA A 170 6.49 -6.42 -3.60
C ALA A 170 6.10 -5.51 -4.79
N LEU A 171 6.99 -4.62 -5.23
CA LEU A 171 6.76 -3.80 -6.43
C LEU A 171 6.67 -4.67 -7.69
N ARG A 172 7.55 -5.66 -7.84
CA ARG A 172 7.53 -6.61 -8.96
C ARG A 172 6.23 -7.38 -8.96
N ILE A 173 5.81 -7.87 -7.80
CA ILE A 173 4.54 -8.59 -7.61
C ILE A 173 3.36 -7.71 -7.99
N ALA A 174 3.32 -6.43 -7.58
CA ALA A 174 2.27 -5.50 -7.98
C ALA A 174 2.21 -5.30 -9.50
N LEU A 175 3.35 -4.92 -10.11
CA LEU A 175 3.40 -4.54 -11.53
C LEU A 175 3.18 -5.74 -12.46
N TYR A 176 3.91 -6.84 -12.26
CA TYR A 176 3.73 -8.05 -13.06
C TYR A 176 2.40 -8.73 -12.78
N GLY A 177 1.98 -8.76 -11.51
CA GLY A 177 0.69 -9.31 -11.14
C GLY A 177 -0.44 -8.59 -11.86
N LEU A 178 -0.44 -7.26 -11.83
CA LEU A 178 -1.42 -6.43 -12.53
C LEU A 178 -1.39 -6.67 -14.05
N TYR A 179 -0.20 -6.64 -14.67
CA TYR A 179 -0.06 -6.92 -16.10
C TYR A 179 -0.66 -8.27 -16.48
N LEU A 180 -0.25 -9.35 -15.81
CA LEU A 180 -0.73 -10.70 -16.13
C LEU A 180 -2.24 -10.86 -15.86
N TYR A 181 -2.75 -10.18 -14.82
CA TYR A 181 -4.17 -10.17 -14.48
C TYR A 181 -5.00 -9.49 -15.57
N GLU A 182 -4.55 -8.34 -16.08
CA GLU A 182 -5.20 -7.62 -17.18
C GLU A 182 -5.16 -8.39 -18.49
N GLN A 183 -4.10 -9.19 -18.71
CA GLN A 183 -4.02 -10.12 -19.86
C GLN A 183 -4.87 -11.40 -19.67
N GLY A 184 -5.59 -11.55 -18.55
CA GLY A 184 -6.38 -12.75 -18.24
C GLY A 184 -5.56 -14.00 -17.92
N GLN A 185 -4.26 -13.87 -17.69
CA GLN A 185 -3.33 -14.96 -17.40
C GLN A 185 -3.27 -15.32 -15.91
N LEU A 186 -3.71 -14.40 -15.05
CA LEU A 186 -3.95 -14.67 -13.63
C LEU A 186 -5.43 -14.47 -13.33
N GLN A 187 -5.97 -15.36 -12.49
CA GLN A 187 -7.33 -15.23 -11.98
C GLN A 187 -7.29 -14.97 -10.48
N SER A 188 -8.23 -14.17 -9.99
CA SER A 188 -8.44 -14.04 -8.56
C SER A 188 -9.01 -15.33 -8.01
N PHE A 189 -8.60 -15.66 -6.79
CA PHE A 189 -9.26 -16.74 -6.07
C PHE A 189 -10.48 -16.16 -5.37
N ASP A 190 -11.66 -16.54 -5.82
CA ASP A 190 -12.91 -16.30 -5.09
C ASP A 190 -12.90 -17.01 -3.72
#